data_AF-A0A6P5ZVS9-F1
#
_entry.id   AF-A0A6P5ZVS9-F1
#
_cell.length_a   1.000
_cell.length_b   1.000
_cell.length_c   1.000
_cell.angle_alpha   90.00
_cell.angle_beta   90.00
_cell.angle_gamma   90.00
#
_symmetry.space_group_name_H-M   'P 1'
#
loop_
_entity.id
_entity.type
_entity.pdbx_description
1 polymer ?
#
loop_
_entity_poly.entity_id
_entity_poly.type
_entity_poly.pdbx_seq_one_letter_code
_entity_poly.pdbx_strand_id
1 'polypeptide(L)'
;MDCQTVSYGDVISMVKMMQEEQEGWSTPTRRECRIPVVKECPPPPTKKKLFSFGKKREPPKNGYFQPPDLETFFSMVTTRQACA
;
A
#
# COMPACT_ATOMS: atom_id res chain seq x y z
N MET A 1 14.59 -17.47 -48.99
CA MET A 1 14.33 -17.78 -47.57
C MET A 1 15.64 -17.51 -46.86
N ASP A 2 15.83 -16.28 -46.39
CA ASP A 2 17.06 -15.89 -45.71
C ASP A 2 16.96 -16.34 -44.26
N CYS A 3 17.60 -17.47 -43.94
CA CYS A 3 17.79 -17.88 -42.56
C CYS A 3 18.81 -16.94 -41.93
N GLN A 4 18.35 -15.91 -41.24
CA GLN A 4 19.21 -15.08 -40.40
C GLN A 4 19.71 -15.92 -39.22
N THR A 5 20.95 -16.40 -39.32
CA THR A 5 21.75 -16.82 -38.17
C THR A 5 22.12 -15.57 -37.39
N VAL A 6 21.44 -15.33 -36.27
CA VAL A 6 21.93 -14.37 -35.26
C VAL A 6 23.27 -14.91 -34.79
N SER A 7 24.34 -14.11 -34.93
CA SER A 7 25.67 -14.55 -34.55
C SER A 7 25.72 -14.76 -33.04
N TYR A 8 26.52 -15.72 -32.60
CA TYR A 8 26.78 -15.90 -31.17
C TYR A 8 27.30 -14.60 -30.53
N GLY A 9 28.06 -13.78 -31.27
CA GLY A 9 28.49 -12.46 -30.81
C GLY A 9 27.33 -11.51 -30.50
N ASP A 10 26.27 -11.55 -31.30
CA ASP A 10 25.07 -10.72 -31.11
C ASP A 10 24.26 -11.21 -29.90
N VAL A 11 24.16 -12.54 -29.73
CA VAL A 11 23.51 -13.14 -28.55
C VAL A 11 24.29 -12.80 -27.28
N ILE A 12 25.62 -12.89 -27.30
CA ILE A 12 26.48 -12.52 -26.17
C ILE A 12 26.35 -11.03 -25.85
N SER A 13 26.28 -10.16 -26.86
CA SER A 13 26.03 -8.74 -26.65
C SER A 13 24.66 -8.49 -26.01
N MET A 14 23.61 -9.17 -26.46
CA MET A 14 22.27 -9.07 -25.88
C MET A 14 22.25 -9.51 -24.41
N VAL A 15 22.85 -10.65 -24.09
CA VAL A 15 22.93 -11.16 -22.71
C VAL A 15 23.74 -10.24 -21.81
N LYS A 16 24.84 -9.66 -22.31
CA LYS A 16 25.68 -8.73 -21.56
C LYS A 16 24.93 -7.45 -21.19
N MET A 17 24.18 -6.86 -22.13
CA MET A 17 23.35 -5.69 -21.83
C MET A 17 22.23 -6.01 -20.85
N MET A 18 21.57 -7.16 -21.00
CA MET A 18 20.54 -7.60 -20.06
C MET A 18 21.11 -7.82 -18.65
N GLN A 19 22.34 -8.32 -18.53
CA GLN A 19 22.96 -8.55 -17.23
C GLN A 19 23.42 -7.25 -16.55
N GLU A 20 23.94 -6.29 -17.31
CA GLU A 20 24.32 -4.95 -16.82
C GLU A 20 23.10 -4.16 -16.34
N GLU A 21 21.96 -4.29 -17.01
CA GLU A 21 20.69 -3.71 -16.53
C GLU A 21 20.28 -4.35 -15.19
N GLN A 22 20.35 -5.67 -15.05
CA GLN A 22 19.87 -6.37 -13.85
C GLN A 22 20.74 -6.14 -12.60
N GLU A 23 22.05 -5.92 -12.76
CA GLU A 23 22.96 -5.66 -11.64
C GLU A 23 22.56 -4.40 -10.84
N GLY A 24 21.90 -3.42 -11.48
CA GLY A 24 21.41 -2.20 -10.83
C GLY A 24 20.11 -2.36 -10.03
N TRP A 25 19.37 -3.46 -10.21
CA TRP A 25 18.05 -3.68 -9.59
C TRP A 25 18.05 -4.84 -8.59
N SER A 26 19.23 -5.38 -8.27
CA SER A 26 19.39 -6.46 -7.31
C SER A 26 19.54 -5.94 -5.87
N THR A 27 19.04 -6.71 -4.92
CA THR A 27 19.23 -6.42 -3.49
C THR A 27 20.73 -6.47 -3.15
N PRO A 28 21.30 -5.42 -2.52
CA PRO A 28 22.71 -5.43 -2.12
C PRO A 28 23.07 -6.65 -1.27
N THR A 29 24.03 -7.45 -1.73
CA THR A 29 24.46 -8.71 -1.08
C THR A 29 25.61 -8.53 -0.10
N ARG A 30 26.22 -7.34 -0.07
CA ARG A 30 27.31 -6.97 0.83
C ARG A 30 26.88 -7.09 2.29
N ARG A 31 27.78 -7.56 3.16
CA ARG A 31 27.45 -7.88 4.57
C ARG A 31 26.97 -6.67 5.36
N GLU A 32 27.53 -5.51 5.07
CA GLU A 32 27.20 -4.20 5.63
C GLU A 32 25.79 -3.71 5.23
N CYS A 33 25.22 -4.20 4.12
CA CYS A 33 23.88 -3.86 3.66
C CYS A 33 22.82 -4.89 4.09
N ARG A 34 23.24 -6.04 4.62
CA ARG A 34 22.32 -7.11 5.00
C ARG A 34 21.62 -6.76 6.30
N ILE A 35 20.29 -6.91 6.31
CA ILE A 35 19.49 -6.74 7.54
C ILE A 35 20.02 -7.72 8.60
N PRO A 36 20.41 -7.23 9.80
CA PRO A 36 20.87 -8.08 10.87
C PRO A 36 19.80 -9.11 11.23
N VAL A 37 20.21 -10.37 11.36
CA VAL A 37 19.35 -11.44 11.87
C VAL A 37 19.29 -11.29 13.39
N VAL A 38 18.62 -10.24 13.88
CA VAL A 38 18.31 -10.14 15.31
C VAL A 38 17.38 -11.32 15.61
N LYS A 39 17.91 -12.33 16.30
CA LYS A 39 17.26 -13.64 16.50
C LYS A 39 16.16 -13.60 17.56
N GLU A 40 16.15 -12.58 18.41
CA GLU A 40 15.26 -12.52 19.55
C GLU A 40 14.21 -11.44 19.32
N CYS A 41 12.99 -11.91 19.01
CA CYS A 41 11.82 -11.04 19.06
C CYS A 41 11.73 -10.44 20.46
N PRO A 42 11.41 -9.14 20.59
CA PRO A 42 11.11 -8.59 21.91
C PRO A 42 10.00 -9.42 22.57
N PRO A 43 10.04 -9.59 23.90
CA PRO A 43 9.00 -10.32 24.59
C PRO A 43 7.61 -9.75 24.24
N PRO A 44 6.58 -10.60 24.14
CA PRO A 44 5.26 -10.15 23.74
C PRO A 44 4.76 -9.05 24.69
N PRO A 45 4.05 -8.04 24.17
CA PRO A 45 3.50 -6.98 25.00
C PRO A 45 2.58 -7.57 26.08
N THR A 46 2.72 -7.08 27.32
CA THR A 46 1.87 -7.53 28.42
C THR A 46 0.42 -7.17 28.15
N LYS A 47 -0.52 -8.09 28.44
CA LYS A 47 -1.95 -7.80 28.37
C LYS A 47 -2.26 -6.60 29.26
N LYS A 48 -2.81 -5.53 28.67
CA LYS A 48 -3.35 -4.41 29.44
C LYS A 48 -4.47 -4.95 30.33
N LYS A 49 -4.48 -4.59 31.62
CA LYS A 49 -5.63 -4.86 32.49
C LYS A 49 -6.86 -4.24 31.82
N LEU A 50 -7.99 -4.94 31.79
CA LEU A 50 -9.24 -4.36 31.30
C LEU A 50 -9.47 -3.07 32.09
N PHE A 51 -9.34 -1.96 31.40
CA PHE A 51 -9.52 -0.67 32.01
C PHE A 51 -11.03 -0.50 32.21
N SER A 52 -11.49 -0.75 33.44
CA SER A 52 -12.87 -0.48 33.83
C SER A 52 -13.03 1.03 34.03
N PHE A 53 -12.90 1.79 32.94
CA PHE A 53 -13.35 3.18 32.92
C PHE A 53 -14.88 3.17 32.96
N GLY A 54 -15.42 3.15 34.19
CA GLY A 54 -16.84 3.29 34.43
C GLY A 54 -17.69 2.14 33.87
N LYS A 55 -18.95 2.11 34.27
CA LYS A 55 -19.97 1.28 33.64
C LYS A 55 -19.96 1.57 32.13
N LYS A 56 -20.14 0.53 31.30
CA LYS A 56 -20.36 0.70 29.85
C LYS A 56 -21.40 1.79 29.66
N ARG A 57 -21.01 2.93 29.07
CA ARG A 57 -21.95 4.01 28.76
C ARG A 57 -22.95 3.45 27.77
N GLU A 58 -24.23 3.56 28.08
CA GLU A 58 -25.30 3.19 27.16
C GLU A 58 -25.19 4.03 25.88
N PRO A 59 -25.52 3.46 24.72
CA PRO A 59 -25.62 4.22 23.49
C PRO A 59 -26.52 5.46 23.66
N PRO A 60 -26.23 6.58 22.97
CA PRO A 60 -27.13 7.71 22.95
C PRO A 60 -28.53 7.28 22.48
N LYS A 61 -29.56 7.74 23.18
CA LYS A 61 -30.98 7.42 22.87
C LYS A 61 -31.37 7.73 21.42
N ASN A 62 -30.71 8.72 20.83
CA ASN A 62 -31.06 9.26 19.52
C ASN A 62 -30.11 8.77 18.41
N GLY A 63 -29.34 7.72 18.68
CA GLY A 63 -28.27 7.26 17.80
C GLY A 63 -27.01 8.13 17.88
N TYR A 64 -25.90 7.60 17.36
CA TYR A 64 -24.62 8.31 17.31
C TYR A 64 -24.54 9.31 16.16
N PHE A 65 -25.26 9.04 15.08
CA PHE A 65 -25.30 9.88 13.90
C PHE A 65 -26.71 10.44 13.75
N GLN A 66 -26.79 11.76 13.73
CA GLN A 66 -28.02 12.50 13.47
C GLN A 66 -27.81 13.20 12.13
N PRO A 67 -28.12 12.55 11.00
CA PRO A 67 -27.94 13.19 9.70
C PRO A 67 -28.79 14.46 9.63
N PRO A 68 -28.27 15.52 8.99
CA PRO A 68 -29.10 16.65 8.63
C PRO A 68 -30.19 16.21 7.65
N ASP A 69 -31.29 16.94 7.62
CA ASP A 69 -32.36 16.69 6.67
C ASP A 69 -31.87 16.90 5.23
N LEU A 70 -32.03 15.88 4.39
CA LEU A 70 -31.53 15.89 3.01
C LEU A 70 -32.25 16.92 2.16
N GLU A 71 -33.55 17.13 2.40
CA GLU A 71 -34.33 18.11 1.64
C GLU A 71 -33.79 19.53 1.87
N THR A 72 -33.43 19.88 3.11
CA THR A 72 -32.73 21.15 3.37
C THR A 72 -31.36 21.25 2.70
N PHE A 73 -30.63 20.15 2.55
CA PHE A 73 -29.31 20.14 1.91
C PHE A 73 -29.41 20.38 0.39
N PHE A 74 -30.38 19.76 -0.28
CA PHE A 74 -30.54 19.88 -1.73
C PHE A 74 -31.32 21.12 -2.18
N SER A 75 -32.21 21.66 -1.34
CA SER A 75 -32.98 22.88 -1.66
C SER A 75 -32.12 24.15 -1.69
N MET A 76 -30.91 24.12 -1.13
CA MET A 76 -29.94 25.23 -1.23
C MET A 76 -29.22 25.29 -2.59
N VAL A 77 -29.32 24.23 -3.41
CA VAL A 77 -28.64 24.15 -4.70
C VAL A 77 -29.63 24.41 -5.82
N THR A 78 -29.61 25.60 -6.41
CA THR A 78 -30.26 25.84 -7.70
C THR A 78 -29.55 24.98 -8.75
N THR A 79 -30.22 23.95 -9.26
CA THR A 79 -29.70 23.17 -10.39
C THR A 79 -29.55 24.10 -11.60
N ARG A 80 -28.30 24.33 -12.04
CA ARG A 80 -28.06 24.99 -13.32
C ARG A 80 -28.55 24.03 -14.41
N GLN A 81 -29.61 24.40 -15.10
CA GLN A 81 -30.11 23.61 -16.23
C GLN A 81 -29.02 23.56 -17.31
N ALA A 82 -28.70 22.36 -17.79
CA ALA A 82 -27.93 22.20 -19.01
C ALA A 82 -28.89 22.32 -20.19
N CYS A 83 -28.62 23.25 -21.11
CA CYS A 83 -29.38 23.39 -22.35
C CYS A 83 -29.05 22.21 -23.29
N ALA A 84 -30.09 21.71 -23.97
CA ALA A 84 -30.01 20.65 -24.97
C ALA A 84 -29.50 21.17 -26.32
#